data_AF-A0A3D2QLS8-F1
#
_entry.id   AF-A0A3D2QLS8-F1
#
_cell.length_a   1.000
_cell.length_b   1.000
_cell.length_c   1.000
_cell.angle_alpha   90.00
_cell.angle_beta   90.00
_cell.angle_gamma   90.00
#
_symmetry.space_group_name_H-M   'P 1'
#
loop_
_entity.id
_entity.type
_entity.pdbx_description
1 polymer ?
#
loop_
_entity_poly.entity_id
_entity_poly.type
_entity_poly.pdbx_seq_one_letter_code
_entity_poly.pdbx_strand_id
1 'polypeptide(L)'
;MKRIVVQFGGTGDLAQKKLYPAYEHLMGKGFDFTVLALGRRFKDRKEFVKAMVSPDASPEFLKNLEYLYYDMADPEATDPLRMYIQEVIEGTDEVELIYYMALQPSLYEEAIRQIQKIDSQLSCQCNLTKKIVVEKPFGFDLESAQ
;
A
#
# COMPACT_ATOMS: atom_id res chain seq x y z
N MET A 1 -4.49 -15.77 -9.16
CA MET A 1 -3.90 -15.06 -8.01
C MET A 1 -4.13 -13.56 -8.13
N LYS A 2 -4.80 -12.96 -7.15
CA LYS A 2 -5.00 -11.51 -7.02
C LYS A 2 -3.82 -10.90 -6.29
N ARG A 3 -3.28 -9.78 -6.77
CA ARG A 3 -2.14 -9.09 -6.15
C ARG A 3 -2.51 -7.67 -5.76
N ILE A 4 -2.18 -7.30 -4.53
CA ILE A 4 -2.44 -5.96 -3.99
C ILE A 4 -1.16 -5.41 -3.40
N VAL A 5 -0.72 -4.26 -3.90
CA VAL A 5 0.37 -3.48 -3.32
C VAL A 5 -0.25 -2.45 -2.39
N VAL A 6 -0.09 -2.65 -1.08
CA VAL A 6 -0.50 -1.70 -0.06
C VAL A 6 0.65 -0.71 0.15
N GLN A 7 0.52 0.47 -0.45
CA GLN A 7 1.55 1.50 -0.47
C GLN A 7 1.41 2.43 0.74
N PHE A 8 2.15 2.12 1.81
CA PHE A 8 2.38 3.08 2.89
C PHE A 8 3.22 4.25 2.37
N GLY A 9 2.85 5.47 2.77
CA GLY A 9 3.50 6.68 2.26
C GLY A 9 3.14 7.01 0.80
N GLY A 10 1.94 6.66 0.34
CA GLY A 10 1.47 6.89 -1.02
C GLY A 10 1.45 8.37 -1.44
N THR A 11 1.37 9.30 -0.48
CA THR A 11 1.42 10.74 -0.78
C THR A 11 2.84 11.33 -0.74
N GLY A 12 3.86 10.49 -0.57
CA GLY A 12 5.26 10.88 -0.47
C GLY A 12 5.98 11.04 -1.82
N ASP A 13 7.13 11.70 -1.79
CA ASP A 13 7.96 11.98 -2.97
C ASP A 13 8.44 10.72 -3.70
N LEU A 14 8.82 9.67 -2.95
CA LEU A 14 9.26 8.41 -3.53
C LEU A 14 8.12 7.75 -4.33
N ALA A 15 6.92 7.71 -3.74
CA ALA A 15 5.75 7.16 -4.39
C ALA A 15 5.45 7.90 -5.70
N GLN A 16 5.39 9.23 -5.65
CA GLN A 16 5.10 10.07 -6.80
C GLN A 16 6.14 9.97 -7.91
N LYS A 17 7.42 10.13 -7.57
CA LYS A 17 8.49 10.32 -8.56
C LYS A 17 9.04 9.01 -9.10
N LYS A 18 8.83 7.89 -8.40
CA LYS A 18 9.46 6.60 -8.72
C LYS A 18 8.48 5.44 -8.76
N LEU A 19 7.66 5.25 -7.72
CA LEU A 19 6.83 4.04 -7.61
C LEU A 19 5.64 4.07 -8.56
N TYR A 20 4.89 5.17 -8.65
CA TYR A 20 3.74 5.27 -9.56
C TYR A 20 4.15 5.11 -11.03
N PRO A 21 5.20 5.78 -11.55
CA PRO A 21 5.70 5.51 -12.90
C PRO A 21 6.14 4.05 -13.11
N ALA A 22 6.75 3.42 -12.09
CA ALA A 22 7.17 2.03 -12.17
C ALA A 22 5.97 1.07 -12.20
N TYR A 23 4.93 1.33 -11.40
CA TYR A 23 3.71 0.52 -11.40
C TYR A 23 2.97 0.63 -12.71
N GLU A 24 2.79 1.86 -13.22
CA GLU A 24 2.20 2.10 -14.54
C GLU A 24 2.96 1.36 -15.65
N HIS A 25 4.30 1.44 -15.65
CA HIS A 25 5.13 0.73 -16.62
C HIS A 25 4.99 -0.79 -16.54
N LEU A 26 4.84 -1.35 -15.33
CA LEU A 26 4.60 -2.78 -15.15
C LEU A 26 3.21 -3.18 -15.66
N MET A 27 2.18 -2.38 -15.38
CA MET A 27 0.83 -2.63 -15.91
C MET A 27 0.83 -2.59 -17.44
N GLY A 28 1.51 -1.62 -18.06
CA GLY A 28 1.68 -1.56 -19.52
C GLY A 28 2.44 -2.76 -20.13
N LYS A 29 3.12 -3.58 -19.32
CA LYS A 29 3.73 -4.85 -19.73
C LYS A 29 2.84 -6.07 -19.48
N GLY A 30 1.60 -5.87 -19.04
CA GLY A 30 0.63 -6.93 -18.76
C GLY A 30 0.71 -7.51 -17.35
N PHE A 31 1.41 -6.87 -16.41
CA PHE A 31 1.38 -7.29 -15.01
C PHE A 31 0.12 -6.74 -14.33
N ASP A 32 -0.76 -7.64 -13.89
CA ASP A 32 -2.02 -7.28 -13.23
C ASP A 32 -1.87 -7.25 -11.70
N PHE A 33 -2.16 -6.09 -11.11
CA PHE A 33 -2.20 -5.86 -9.66
C PHE A 33 -2.93 -4.55 -9.33
N THR A 34 -3.47 -4.46 -8.12
CA THR A 34 -4.05 -3.23 -7.58
C THR A 34 -3.03 -2.53 -6.68
N VAL A 35 -2.97 -1.20 -6.73
CA VAL A 35 -2.19 -0.37 -5.80
C VAL A 35 -3.15 0.35 -4.88
N LEU A 36 -3.12 0.04 -3.58
CA LEU A 36 -3.83 0.79 -2.56
C LEU A 36 -2.87 1.81 -1.93
N ALA A 37 -3.00 3.08 -2.34
CA ALA A 37 -2.21 4.17 -1.78
C ALA A 37 -2.77 4.62 -0.42
N LEU A 38 -1.93 4.61 0.60
CA LEU A 38 -2.27 5.09 1.93
C LEU A 38 -1.68 6.47 2.17
N GLY A 39 -2.48 7.39 2.70
CA GLY A 39 -1.96 8.66 3.18
C GLY A 39 -3.02 9.52 3.86
N ARG A 40 -2.56 10.60 4.50
CA ARG A 40 -3.42 11.51 5.27
C ARG A 40 -3.58 12.91 4.67
N ARG A 41 -3.06 13.12 3.45
CA ARG A 41 -3.02 14.46 2.83
C ARG A 41 -4.31 14.83 2.11
N PHE A 42 -4.96 13.86 1.47
CA PHE A 42 -6.12 14.08 0.62
C PHE A 42 -7.35 13.44 1.25
N LYS A 43 -8.51 14.07 1.08
CA LYS A 43 -9.75 13.56 1.65
C LYS A 43 -10.24 12.31 0.91
N ASP A 44 -10.05 12.29 -0.40
CA ASP A 44 -10.56 11.23 -1.27
C ASP A 44 -9.63 10.94 -2.44
N ARG A 45 -9.97 9.87 -3.17
CA ARG A 45 -9.24 9.41 -4.35
C ARG A 45 -9.18 10.45 -5.47
N LYS A 46 -10.22 11.26 -5.64
CA LYS A 46 -10.28 12.26 -6.72
C LYS A 46 -9.26 13.36 -6.49
N GLU A 47 -9.16 13.87 -5.26
CA GLU A 47 -8.13 14.83 -4.86
C GLU A 47 -6.72 14.24 -4.98
N PHE A 48 -6.55 13.01 -4.48
CA PHE A 48 -5.28 12.29 -4.55
C PHE A 48 -4.79 12.13 -5.99
N VAL A 49 -5.60 11.57 -6.90
CA VAL A 49 -5.22 11.35 -8.30
C VAL A 49 -4.88 12.68 -8.97
N LYS A 50 -5.70 13.72 -8.78
CA LYS A 50 -5.47 15.04 -9.38
C LYS A 50 -4.12 15.65 -8.96
N ALA A 51 -3.69 15.40 -7.72
CA ALA A 51 -2.48 16.00 -7.17
C ALA A 51 -1.22 15.14 -7.36
N MET A 52 -1.36 13.81 -7.34
CA MET A 52 -0.22 12.88 -7.25
C MET A 52 0.10 12.18 -8.57
N VAL A 53 -0.82 12.14 -9.52
CA VAL A 53 -0.69 11.36 -10.76
C VAL A 53 -0.61 12.29 -11.96
N SER A 54 0.18 11.90 -12.98
CA SER A 54 0.26 12.64 -14.24
C SER A 54 -1.11 12.70 -14.93
N PRO A 55 -1.51 13.83 -15.54
CA PRO A 55 -2.69 13.89 -16.40
C PRO A 55 -2.67 12.91 -17.56
N ASP A 56 -1.48 12.52 -18.03
CA ASP A 56 -1.27 11.58 -19.13
C ASP A 56 -1.17 10.11 -18.67
N ALA A 57 -1.46 9.84 -17.39
CA ALA A 57 -1.41 8.49 -16.86
C ALA A 57 -2.40 7.56 -17.58
N SER A 58 -1.98 6.33 -17.83
CA SER A 58 -2.74 5.34 -18.55
C SER A 58 -4.06 5.01 -17.86
N PRO A 59 -5.15 4.76 -18.61
CA PRO A 59 -6.43 4.36 -18.03
C PRO A 59 -6.34 3.07 -17.20
N GLU A 60 -5.44 2.16 -17.55
CA GLU A 60 -5.21 0.92 -16.81
C GLU A 60 -4.60 1.19 -15.44
N PHE A 61 -3.56 2.03 -15.37
CA PHE A 61 -3.00 2.45 -14.09
C PHE A 61 -4.02 3.19 -13.24
N LEU A 62 -4.76 4.12 -13.83
CA LEU A 62 -5.82 4.84 -13.14
C LEU A 62 -6.96 3.92 -12.69
N LYS A 63 -7.25 2.83 -13.39
CA LYS A 63 -8.25 1.85 -12.94
C LYS A 63 -7.77 1.04 -11.74
N ASN A 64 -6.47 0.75 -11.67
CA ASN A 64 -5.89 -0.10 -10.64
C ASN A 64 -5.25 0.66 -9.47
N LEU A 65 -5.25 1.99 -9.51
CA LEU A 65 -4.77 2.85 -8.42
C LEU A 65 -5.93 3.29 -7.54
N GLU A 66 -5.97 2.79 -6.32
CA GLU A 66 -6.92 3.17 -5.28
C GLU A 66 -6.25 4.04 -4.21
N TYR A 67 -7.06 4.77 -3.45
CA TYR A 67 -6.60 5.61 -2.36
C TYR A 67 -7.48 5.45 -1.13
N LEU A 68 -6.83 5.29 0.02
CA LEU A 68 -7.47 5.27 1.32
C LEU A 68 -6.85 6.33 2.22
N TYR A 69 -7.70 7.18 2.80
CA TYR A 69 -7.25 8.06 3.87
C TYR A 69 -6.78 7.21 5.05
N TYR A 70 -5.54 7.41 5.46
CA TYR A 70 -4.90 6.61 6.50
C TYR A 70 -3.90 7.48 7.27
N ASP A 71 -4.21 7.74 8.54
CA ASP A 71 -3.29 8.37 9.48
C ASP A 71 -2.82 7.35 10.51
N MET A 72 -1.54 7.00 10.47
CA MET A 72 -0.97 6.02 11.40
C MET A 72 -1.06 6.44 12.87
N ALA A 73 -1.27 7.72 13.16
CA ALA A 73 -1.47 8.21 14.52
C ALA A 73 -2.90 7.99 15.04
N ASP A 74 -3.86 7.66 14.17
CA ASP A 74 -5.23 7.36 14.56
C ASP A 74 -5.36 5.87 14.92
N PRO A 75 -5.72 5.53 16.18
CA PRO A 75 -5.85 4.13 16.61
C PRO A 75 -6.90 3.33 15.85
N GLU A 76 -7.86 4.02 15.21
CA GLU A 76 -8.94 3.42 14.43
C GLU A 76 -8.59 3.30 12.93
N ALA A 77 -7.45 3.83 12.47
CA ALA A 77 -7.08 3.82 11.05
C ALA A 77 -6.94 2.40 10.46
N THR A 78 -6.62 1.41 11.30
CA THR A 78 -6.49 0.01 10.87
C THR A 78 -7.81 -0.59 10.38
N ASP A 79 -8.93 -0.12 10.91
CA ASP A 79 -10.25 -0.70 10.66
C ASP A 79 -10.72 -0.49 9.21
N PRO A 80 -10.70 0.73 8.63
CA PRO A 80 -11.06 0.92 7.24
C PRO A 80 -10.08 0.20 6.29
N LEU A 81 -8.79 0.11 6.62
CA LEU A 81 -7.82 -0.65 5.82
C LEU A 81 -8.12 -2.16 5.85
N ARG A 82 -8.39 -2.71 7.03
CA ARG A 82 -8.82 -4.11 7.19
C ARG A 82 -10.08 -4.38 6.39
N MET A 83 -11.10 -3.53 6.50
CA MET A 83 -12.36 -3.69 5.77
C MET A 83 -12.14 -3.68 4.26
N TYR A 84 -11.34 -2.75 3.74
CA TYR A 84 -10.99 -2.71 2.32
C TYR A 84 -10.29 -4.01 1.88
N ILE A 85 -9.26 -4.46 2.63
CA ILE A 85 -8.55 -5.70 2.30
C ILE A 85 -9.53 -6.88 2.31
N GLN A 86 -10.38 -6.98 3.34
CA GLN A 86 -11.37 -8.04 3.48
C GLN A 86 -12.34 -8.09 2.30
N GLU A 87 -12.87 -6.94 1.88
CA GLU A 87 -13.77 -6.83 0.72
C GLU A 87 -13.06 -7.26 -0.58
N VAL A 88 -11.82 -6.83 -0.75
CA VAL A 88 -11.07 -7.11 -1.98
C VAL A 88 -10.63 -8.57 -2.08
N ILE A 89 -10.38 -9.25 -0.97
CA ILE A 89 -9.97 -10.67 -0.98
C ILE A 89 -11.15 -11.64 -0.98
N GLU A 90 -12.37 -11.16 -0.70
CA GLU A 90 -13.57 -12.01 -0.67
C GLU A 90 -13.78 -12.72 -2.02
N GLY A 91 -14.13 -14.01 -1.96
CA GLY A 91 -14.37 -14.83 -3.15
C GLY A 91 -13.15 -15.11 -4.03
N THR A 92 -11.94 -14.80 -3.58
CA THR A 92 -10.70 -15.08 -4.32
C THR A 92 -10.00 -16.31 -3.74
N ASP A 93 -9.47 -17.22 -4.57
CA ASP A 93 -8.79 -18.43 -4.07
C ASP A 93 -7.33 -18.20 -3.64
N GLU A 94 -6.63 -17.29 -4.31
CA GLU A 94 -5.20 -16.98 -4.08
C GLU A 94 -4.96 -15.48 -4.07
N VAL A 95 -4.35 -14.98 -2.99
CA VAL A 95 -4.06 -13.55 -2.81
C VAL A 95 -2.60 -13.34 -2.40
N GLU A 96 -1.97 -12.33 -2.98
CA GLU A 96 -0.67 -11.82 -2.54
C GLU A 96 -0.80 -10.34 -2.09
N LEU A 97 -0.53 -10.09 -0.81
CA LEU A 97 -0.44 -8.75 -0.24
C LEU A 97 1.03 -8.32 -0.19
N ILE A 98 1.36 -7.20 -0.83
CA ILE A 98 2.69 -6.61 -0.81
C ILE A 98 2.60 -5.27 -0.09
N TYR A 99 3.09 -5.22 1.16
CA TYR A 99 3.16 -4.00 1.95
C TYR A 99 4.44 -3.25 1.58
N TYR A 100 4.32 -2.18 0.81
CA TYR A 100 5.45 -1.32 0.44
C TYR A 100 5.57 -0.16 1.43
N MET A 101 6.61 -0.17 2.25
CA MET A 101 6.83 0.82 3.32
C MET A 101 7.71 1.98 2.85
N ALA A 102 7.13 2.88 2.04
CA ALA A 102 7.76 4.14 1.67
C ALA A 102 7.58 5.21 2.77
N LEU A 103 7.95 4.85 4.00
CA LEU A 103 7.85 5.68 5.21
C LEU A 103 9.24 6.08 5.71
N GLN A 104 9.27 7.01 6.66
CA GLN A 104 10.48 7.25 7.45
C GLN A 104 10.79 6.02 8.31
N PRO A 105 12.08 5.66 8.54
CA PRO A 105 12.45 4.47 9.31
C PRO A 105 11.83 4.38 10.70
N SER A 106 11.66 5.52 11.38
CA SER A 106 11.03 5.60 12.71
C SER A 106 9.56 5.14 12.74
N LEU A 107 8.91 5.04 11.58
CA LEU A 107 7.51 4.60 11.47
C LEU A 107 7.38 3.11 11.14
N TYR A 108 8.47 2.39 10.86
CA TYR A 108 8.41 1.00 10.44
C TYR A 108 7.87 0.08 11.52
N GLU A 109 8.30 0.26 12.78
CA GLU A 109 7.81 -0.56 13.87
C GLU A 109 6.29 -0.44 14.03
N GLU A 110 5.78 0.78 14.04
CA GLU A 110 4.34 1.03 14.14
C GLU A 110 3.58 0.50 12.91
N ALA A 111 4.10 0.70 11.70
CA ALA A 111 3.49 0.13 10.50
C ALA A 111 3.39 -1.40 10.57
N ILE A 112 4.43 -2.08 11.04
CA ILE A 112 4.44 -3.53 11.20
C ILE A 112 3.44 -3.97 12.28
N ARG A 113 3.36 -3.25 13.42
CA ARG A 113 2.36 -3.53 14.46
C ARG A 113 0.92 -3.38 13.93
N GLN A 114 0.66 -2.34 13.14
CA GLN A 114 -0.64 -2.15 12.49
C GLN A 114 -0.96 -3.23 11.47
N ILE A 115 0.03 -3.65 10.65
CA ILE A 115 -0.12 -4.78 9.72
C ILE A 115 -0.45 -6.06 10.49
N GLN A 116 0.25 -6.35 11.60
CA GLN A 116 -0.02 -7.52 12.45
C GLN A 116 -1.44 -7.48 13.04
N LYS A 117 -1.89 -6.32 13.54
CA LYS A 117 -3.26 -6.14 14.05
C LYS A 117 -4.29 -6.46 12.98
N ILE A 118 -4.17 -5.85 11.80
CA ILE A 118 -5.04 -6.11 10.65
C ILE A 118 -5.03 -7.61 10.32
N ASP A 119 -3.85 -8.19 10.22
CA ASP A 119 -3.67 -9.57 9.79
C ASP A 119 -4.33 -10.59 10.72
N SER A 120 -4.20 -10.38 12.04
CA SER A 120 -4.86 -11.22 13.05
C SER A 120 -6.40 -11.19 12.99
N GLN A 121 -6.96 -10.21 12.29
CA GLN A 121 -8.40 -10.00 12.16
C GLN A 121 -8.92 -10.29 10.74
N LEU A 122 -8.03 -10.56 9.78
CA LEU A 122 -8.43 -10.96 8.43
C LEU A 122 -8.94 -12.41 8.46
N SER A 123 -10.10 -12.64 7.85
CA SER A 123 -10.66 -13.96 7.67
C SER A 123 -10.74 -14.26 6.18
N CYS A 124 -9.88 -15.14 5.68
CA CYS A 124 -9.90 -15.55 4.28
C CYS A 124 -9.99 -17.06 4.17
N GLN A 125 -10.82 -17.56 3.25
CA GLN A 125 -10.75 -18.96 2.80
C GLN A 125 -9.66 -19.15 1.73
N CYS A 126 -8.98 -18.07 1.34
CA CYS A 126 -7.94 -18.03 0.33
C CYS A 126 -6.57 -18.43 0.85
N ASN A 127 -5.70 -18.86 -0.07
CA ASN A 127 -4.27 -18.93 0.19
C ASN A 127 -3.68 -17.51 0.14
N LEU A 128 -3.35 -16.97 1.32
CA LEU A 128 -2.87 -15.60 1.49
C LEU A 128 -1.35 -15.56 1.70
N THR A 129 -0.64 -15.03 0.71
CA THR A 129 0.80 -14.75 0.79
C THR A 129 1.06 -13.28 1.08
N LYS A 130 2.09 -12.99 1.88
CA LYS A 130 2.39 -11.63 2.34
C LYS A 130 3.88 -11.33 2.14
N LYS A 131 4.17 -10.14 1.62
CA LYS A 131 5.53 -9.62 1.47
C LYS A 131 5.58 -8.22 2.07
N ILE A 132 6.69 -7.91 2.74
CA ILE A 132 6.98 -6.56 3.22
C ILE A 132 8.20 -6.08 2.45
N VAL A 133 8.07 -4.91 1.82
CA VAL A 133 9.16 -4.22 1.14
C VAL A 133 9.51 -2.99 1.98
N VAL A 134 10.76 -2.94 2.39
CA VAL A 134 11.32 -1.88 3.24
C VAL A 134 12.33 -1.06 2.45
N GLU A 135 12.36 0.24 2.68
CA GLU A 135 13.38 1.12 2.13
C GLU A 135 14.54 1.29 3.12
N LYS A 136 15.73 1.55 2.59
CA LYS A 136 16.87 1.93 3.42
C LYS A 136 16.65 3.32 4.04
N PRO A 137 17.24 3.62 5.21
CA PRO A 137 18.18 2.80 5.98
C PRO A 137 17.54 1.77 6.93
N PHE A 138 18.24 0.66 7.18
CA PHE A 138 17.90 -0.36 8.18
C PHE A 138 18.72 -0.13 9.45
N GLY A 139 18.30 0.84 10.27
CA GLY A 139 19.14 1.35 11.34
C GLY A 139 20.27 2.24 10.83
N PHE A 140 20.93 2.94 11.76
CA PHE A 140 22.06 3.82 11.48
C PHE A 140 23.40 3.27 11.99
N ASP A 141 23.33 2.22 12.82
CA ASP A 141 24.43 1.46 13.38
C ASP A 141 23.96 0.02 13.66
N LEU A 142 24.84 -0.83 14.20
CA LEU A 142 24.52 -2.23 14.50
C LEU A 142 23.37 -2.35 15.52
N GLU A 143 23.36 -1.51 16.55
CA GLU A 143 22.38 -1.58 17.64
C GLU A 143 20.99 -1.19 17.15
N SER A 144 20.87 -0.14 16.35
CA SER A 144 19.61 0.29 15.75
C SER A 144 19.14 -0.58 14.58
N ALA A 145 19.97 -1.50 14.08
CA ALA A 145 19.62 -2.44 13.01
C ALA A 145 19.24 -3.84 13.52
N GLN A 146 19.59 -4.18 14.77
CA GLN A 146 19.26 -5.45 15.44
C GLN A 146 17.85 -5.44 16.04
#